data_AF-A0A8H5HZI9-F1
#
_entry.id   AF-A0A8H5HZI9-F1
#
_cell.length_a   1.000
_cell.length_b   1.000
_cell.length_c   1.000
_cell.angle_alpha   90.00
_cell.angle_beta   90.00
_cell.angle_gamma   90.00
#
_symmetry.space_group_name_H-M   'P 1'
#
loop_
_entity.id
_entity.type
_entity.pdbx_description
1 polymer ?
#
loop_
_entity_poly.entity_id
_entity_poly.type
_entity_poly.pdbx_seq_one_letter_code
_entity_poly.pdbx_strand_id
1 'polypeptide(L)'
;MRPTRSKLLHRPCLQRGIRLSFPARSDVVQQTPSGDGVEQEQVTAQEGELADALERELNSVSPEEQSSAPSDTSFRKFMETIAPEFQTASPRNWLGETPFPLNSSFKPPPPISDAQRDEMYALYMTDPEKNNIRALSTRFHVSINRVDAILRLKGMQREWAKGNAIQTGFVRGMERLLAVPKYSKKTSLGDEDDWALEELRTDVHEADLLEESEHNDPARIRYQRMYWESLPEFGGDAIVPASLERSRTRAKELASKAGQLKDRQYLPVIPDTYTIKTPKEPIHISSKEGRPDIHFIDVGTKFLDIASETKRLTRINSRARARTKNLAGKQKLTTTILHLR
;
A
#
# COMPACT_ATOMS: atom_id res chain seq x y z
N MET A 1 -9.36 33.10 54.06
CA MET A 1 -9.48 33.32 52.61
C MET A 1 -8.17 33.90 52.07
N ARG A 2 -7.63 33.29 51.01
CA ARG A 2 -6.57 33.77 50.08
C ARG A 2 -5.11 33.77 50.56
N PRO A 3 -4.15 33.53 49.65
CA PRO A 3 -3.28 32.35 49.78
C PRO A 3 -1.77 32.65 49.79
N THR A 4 -1.04 31.62 50.18
CA THR A 4 0.42 31.50 50.32
C THR A 4 1.14 31.44 48.97
N ARG A 5 2.21 32.25 48.83
CA ARG A 5 3.17 32.21 47.70
C ARG A 5 4.08 30.98 47.80
N SER A 6 4.00 30.08 46.82
CA SER A 6 4.94 28.98 46.63
C SER A 6 6.22 29.47 45.93
N LYS A 7 7.37 29.17 46.51
CA LYS A 7 8.70 29.38 45.91
C LYS A 7 9.04 28.17 45.03
N LEU A 8 9.20 28.38 43.73
CA LEU A 8 9.71 27.38 42.80
C LEU A 8 11.23 27.33 42.89
N LEU A 9 11.76 26.18 43.33
CA LEU A 9 13.17 25.86 43.33
C LEU A 9 13.64 25.57 41.90
N HIS A 10 14.59 26.37 41.42
CA HIS A 10 15.39 26.08 40.22
C HIS A 10 16.32 24.90 40.49
N ARG A 11 16.21 23.84 39.69
CA ARG A 11 17.19 22.74 39.66
C ARG A 11 18.29 23.10 38.65
N PRO A 12 19.58 23.07 39.01
CA PRO A 12 20.66 23.22 38.04
C PRO A 12 20.76 21.97 37.16
N CYS A 13 20.81 22.19 35.85
CA CYS A 13 21.07 21.19 34.85
C CYS A 13 22.53 20.70 34.96
N LEU A 14 22.71 19.43 35.31
CA LEU A 14 24.01 18.76 35.20
C LEU A 14 24.31 18.52 33.72
N GLN A 15 25.10 19.39 33.11
CA GLN A 15 25.76 19.10 31.83
C GLN A 15 26.81 18.01 32.05
N ARG A 16 26.46 16.75 31.76
CA ARG A 16 27.46 15.70 31.56
C ARG A 16 28.03 15.86 30.16
N GLY A 17 29.22 16.47 30.07
CA GLY A 17 30.05 16.42 28.88
C GLY A 17 30.53 15.00 28.65
N ILE A 18 29.93 14.31 27.68
CA ILE A 18 30.45 13.04 27.18
C ILE A 18 31.56 13.39 26.19
N ARG A 19 32.81 13.29 26.63
CA ARG A 19 33.97 13.25 25.72
C ARG A 19 34.02 11.85 25.10
N LEU A 20 33.59 11.72 23.85
CA LEU A 20 33.88 10.53 23.05
C LEU A 20 35.29 10.69 22.46
N SER A 21 36.25 9.98 23.05
CA SER A 21 37.55 9.72 22.44
C SER A 21 37.35 8.71 21.30
N PHE A 22 37.64 9.14 20.07
CA PHE A 22 37.70 8.23 18.91
C PHE A 22 38.90 7.28 19.06
N PRO A 23 38.73 5.95 18.91
CA PRO A 23 39.86 5.08 18.63
C PRO A 23 40.41 5.35 17.22
N ALA A 24 41.74 5.35 17.12
CA ALA A 24 42.48 5.56 15.90
C ALA A 24 42.21 4.46 14.86
N ARG A 25 42.22 4.87 13.58
CA ARG A 25 42.23 4.02 12.39
C ARG A 25 43.48 3.14 12.39
N SER A 26 43.28 1.84 12.60
CA SER A 26 44.16 0.81 12.05
C SER A 26 43.41 -0.52 11.99
N ASP A 27 43.45 -1.10 10.80
CA ASP A 27 43.20 -2.51 10.48
C ASP A 27 41.75 -3.01 10.49
N VAL A 28 41.02 -2.69 9.41
CA VAL A 28 39.96 -3.56 8.90
C VAL A 28 40.42 -4.14 7.57
N VAL A 29 40.99 -5.34 7.68
CA VAL A 29 41.22 -6.29 6.59
C VAL A 29 39.88 -6.54 5.89
N GLN A 30 39.85 -6.30 4.57
CA GLN A 30 38.76 -6.70 3.71
C GLN A 30 38.64 -8.23 3.72
N GLN A 31 37.60 -8.75 4.36
CA GLN A 31 37.10 -10.10 4.09
C GLN A 31 35.97 -9.98 3.08
N THR A 32 36.26 -10.40 1.85
CA THR A 32 35.25 -10.74 0.85
C THR A 32 34.51 -11.99 1.31
N PRO A 33 33.17 -12.00 1.39
CA PRO A 33 32.43 -13.24 1.50
C PRO A 33 32.40 -13.93 0.14
N SER A 34 33.11 -15.05 0.07
CA SER A 34 33.01 -16.11 -0.93
C SER A 34 31.81 -17.03 -0.62
N GLY A 35 31.02 -17.37 -1.65
CA GLY A 35 29.87 -18.31 -1.63
C GLY A 35 28.53 -17.56 -1.68
N ASP A 36 27.62 -17.73 -2.64
CA ASP A 36 27.34 -18.85 -3.55
C ASP A 36 27.03 -18.31 -4.95
N GLY A 37 27.78 -18.79 -5.95
CA GLY A 37 27.51 -18.55 -7.36
C GLY A 37 27.00 -19.83 -8.00
N VAL A 38 25.67 -19.98 -8.12
CA VAL A 38 25.06 -20.98 -9.01
C VAL A 38 23.77 -20.49 -9.69
N GLU A 39 23.07 -19.46 -9.19
CA GLU A 39 21.73 -19.13 -9.76
C GLU A 39 21.68 -17.92 -10.71
N GLN A 40 22.79 -17.19 -10.92
CA GLN A 40 22.75 -15.99 -11.79
C GLN A 40 23.00 -16.27 -13.27
N GLU A 41 23.61 -17.41 -13.62
CA GLU A 41 23.99 -17.69 -15.02
C GLU A 41 22.83 -18.27 -15.85
N GLN A 42 21.84 -18.90 -15.19
CA GLN A 42 20.69 -19.50 -15.88
C GLN A 42 19.62 -18.48 -16.26
N VAL A 43 19.46 -17.40 -15.48
CA VAL A 43 18.48 -16.34 -15.77
C VAL A 43 18.94 -15.46 -16.94
N THR A 44 20.24 -15.15 -17.00
CA THR A 44 20.81 -14.36 -18.11
C THR A 44 20.83 -15.12 -19.44
N ALA A 45 20.95 -16.45 -19.41
CA ALA A 45 20.91 -17.28 -20.62
C ALA A 45 19.50 -17.36 -21.22
N GLN A 46 18.45 -17.45 -20.38
CA GLN A 46 17.07 -17.48 -20.85
C GLN A 46 16.60 -16.14 -21.43
N GLU A 47 17.04 -15.01 -20.88
CA GLU A 47 16.74 -13.68 -21.44
C GLU A 47 17.45 -13.46 -22.78
N GLY A 48 18.67 -13.96 -22.94
CA GLY A 48 19.41 -13.93 -24.20
C GLY A 48 18.73 -14.73 -25.30
N GLU A 49 18.33 -15.99 -25.02
CA GLU A 49 17.64 -16.84 -26.00
C GLU A 49 16.25 -16.30 -26.37
N LEU A 50 15.54 -15.69 -25.43
CA LEU A 50 14.23 -15.07 -25.70
C LEU A 50 14.36 -13.82 -26.59
N ALA A 51 15.39 -12.98 -26.37
CA ALA A 51 15.68 -11.83 -27.21
C ALA A 51 16.07 -12.25 -28.64
N ASP A 52 16.89 -13.29 -28.75
CA ASP A 52 17.38 -13.83 -30.02
C ASP A 52 16.27 -14.57 -30.81
N ALA A 53 15.28 -15.13 -30.12
CA ALA A 53 14.07 -15.69 -30.75
C ALA A 53 13.13 -14.59 -31.26
N LEU A 54 13.00 -13.48 -30.52
CA LEU A 54 12.16 -12.33 -30.89
C LEU A 54 12.73 -11.57 -32.10
N GLU A 55 14.05 -11.44 -32.19
CA GLU A 55 14.71 -10.88 -33.38
C GLU A 55 14.61 -11.78 -34.61
N ARG A 56 14.58 -13.11 -34.43
CA ARG A 56 14.34 -14.05 -35.54
C ARG A 56 12.90 -14.04 -36.03
N GLU A 57 11.91 -13.88 -35.14
CA GLU A 57 10.52 -13.68 -35.56
C GLU A 57 10.34 -12.36 -36.33
N LEU A 58 10.97 -11.26 -35.89
CA LEU A 58 10.93 -9.97 -36.61
C LEU A 58 11.58 -10.01 -38.00
N ASN A 59 12.60 -10.85 -38.20
CA ASN A 59 13.33 -10.97 -39.47
C ASN A 59 12.80 -12.06 -40.43
N SER A 60 11.78 -12.84 -40.03
CA SER A 60 11.18 -13.89 -40.87
C SER A 60 9.92 -13.47 -41.64
N VAL A 61 9.53 -12.19 -41.54
CA VAL A 61 8.44 -11.62 -42.33
C VAL A 61 8.95 -11.35 -43.75
N SER A 62 8.45 -12.14 -44.71
CA SER A 62 8.74 -12.03 -46.15
C SER A 62 8.51 -10.61 -46.68
N PRO A 63 9.38 -10.05 -47.55
CA PRO A 63 9.26 -8.68 -48.06
C PRO A 63 8.07 -8.42 -49.00
N GLU A 64 7.29 -9.45 -49.37
CA GLU A 64 6.31 -9.37 -50.47
C GLU A 64 4.91 -8.85 -50.05
N GLU A 65 4.69 -8.52 -48.77
CA GLU A 65 3.43 -7.88 -48.31
C GLU A 65 3.61 -6.44 -47.77
N GLN A 66 4.74 -5.78 -48.08
CA GLN A 66 4.98 -4.38 -47.69
C GLN A 66 4.62 -3.35 -48.79
N SER A 67 3.56 -3.59 -49.56
CA SER A 67 3.03 -2.58 -50.49
C SER A 67 1.52 -2.42 -50.39
N SER A 68 1.04 -2.07 -49.20
CA SER A 68 -0.10 -1.15 -49.09
C SER A 68 0.00 -0.34 -47.81
N ALA A 69 1.06 0.48 -47.70
CA ALA A 69 0.97 1.66 -46.85
C ALA A 69 -0.35 2.37 -47.25
N PRO A 70 -1.31 2.58 -46.33
CA PRO A 70 -2.55 3.24 -46.66
C PRO A 70 -2.14 4.59 -47.22
N SER A 71 -2.43 4.83 -48.51
CA SER A 71 -1.97 6.00 -49.25
C SER A 71 -2.10 7.25 -48.37
N ASP A 72 -1.09 8.11 -48.32
CA ASP A 72 -1.04 9.38 -47.57
C ASP A 72 -2.34 10.22 -47.61
N THR A 73 -3.18 9.98 -48.62
CA THR A 73 -4.50 10.57 -48.78
C THR A 73 -5.45 10.31 -47.60
N SER A 74 -5.41 9.15 -46.93
CA SER A 74 -6.31 8.87 -45.79
C SER A 74 -5.91 9.66 -44.55
N PHE A 75 -4.61 9.73 -44.26
CA PHE A 75 -4.07 10.52 -43.17
C PHE A 75 -4.26 12.02 -43.40
N ARG A 76 -4.03 12.52 -44.62
CA ARG A 76 -4.31 13.94 -44.96
C ARG A 76 -5.78 14.28 -44.77
N LYS A 77 -6.69 13.42 -45.24
CA LYS A 77 -8.14 13.60 -45.02
C LYS A 77 -8.49 13.62 -43.53
N PHE A 78 -7.89 12.75 -42.72
CA PHE A 78 -8.07 12.79 -41.26
C PHE A 78 -7.58 14.11 -40.65
N MET A 79 -6.40 14.58 -41.06
CA MET A 79 -5.81 15.83 -40.58
C MET A 79 -6.63 17.07 -40.96
N GLU A 80 -7.33 17.03 -42.09
CA GLU A 80 -8.21 18.11 -42.56
C GLU A 80 -9.60 18.07 -41.91
N THR A 81 -10.11 16.88 -41.57
CA THR A 81 -11.49 16.70 -41.11
C THR A 81 -11.62 16.57 -39.60
N ILE A 82 -10.96 15.58 -39.00
CA ILE A 82 -11.15 15.17 -37.60
C ILE A 82 -10.09 15.81 -36.69
N ALA A 83 -8.84 15.87 -37.13
CA ALA A 83 -7.75 16.42 -36.32
C ALA A 83 -7.94 17.86 -35.82
N PRO A 84 -8.62 18.79 -36.54
CA PRO A 84 -8.84 20.15 -36.04
C PRO A 84 -9.58 20.19 -34.69
N GLU A 85 -10.43 19.19 -34.40
CA GLU A 85 -11.12 19.07 -33.11
C GLU A 85 -10.15 18.84 -31.94
N PHE A 86 -8.99 18.23 -32.21
CA PHE A 86 -7.95 17.91 -31.23
C PHE A 86 -6.83 18.93 -31.17
N GLN A 87 -6.83 19.92 -32.08
CA GLN A 87 -5.82 20.99 -32.09
C GLN A 87 -5.93 21.88 -30.85
N THR A 88 -7.15 22.09 -30.36
CA THR A 88 -7.40 22.89 -29.16
C THR A 88 -7.57 22.01 -27.94
N ALA A 89 -6.89 22.37 -26.85
CA ALA A 89 -6.96 21.70 -25.57
C ALA A 89 -8.38 21.76 -24.97
N SER A 90 -9.09 20.64 -25.06
CA SER A 90 -10.43 20.44 -24.49
C SER A 90 -10.42 19.35 -23.41
N PRO A 91 -11.27 19.46 -22.37
CA PRO A 91 -11.35 18.47 -21.30
C PRO A 91 -11.79 17.11 -21.86
N ARG A 92 -11.07 16.04 -21.53
CA ARG A 92 -11.41 14.64 -21.90
C ARG A 92 -11.70 14.45 -23.39
N ASN A 93 -10.97 15.16 -24.25
CA ASN A 93 -11.13 15.10 -25.70
C ASN A 93 -10.38 13.89 -26.27
N TRP A 94 -10.99 12.71 -26.20
CA TRP A 94 -10.45 11.45 -26.73
C TRP A 94 -10.98 11.17 -28.13
N LEU A 95 -10.28 10.32 -28.90
CA LEU A 95 -10.72 9.93 -30.26
C LEU A 95 -12.06 9.16 -30.28
N GLY A 96 -12.51 8.67 -29.13
CA GLY A 96 -13.82 8.02 -28.95
C GLY A 96 -14.32 8.21 -27.51
N GLU A 97 -15.22 7.34 -27.05
CA GLU A 97 -15.75 7.39 -25.67
C GLU A 97 -14.69 7.07 -24.61
N THR A 98 -13.69 6.28 -24.98
CA THR A 98 -12.54 5.87 -24.15
C THR A 98 -11.23 6.35 -24.80
N PRO A 99 -10.13 6.52 -24.03
CA PRO A 99 -8.87 7.01 -24.59
C PRO A 99 -8.29 6.05 -25.64
N PHE A 100 -8.61 4.76 -25.52
CA PHE A 100 -8.23 3.73 -26.47
C PHE A 100 -9.48 3.09 -27.07
N PRO A 101 -9.85 3.40 -28.32
CA PRO A 101 -11.06 2.88 -28.96
C PRO A 101 -11.13 1.35 -28.99
N LEU A 102 -9.98 0.68 -29.08
CA LEU A 102 -9.87 -0.78 -29.11
C LEU A 102 -9.86 -1.42 -27.71
N ASN A 103 -9.75 -0.62 -26.64
CA ASN A 103 -9.76 -1.09 -25.26
C ASN A 103 -10.79 -0.29 -24.45
N SER A 104 -12.05 -0.71 -24.53
CA SER A 104 -13.17 -0.11 -23.80
C SER A 104 -13.10 -0.34 -22.28
N SER A 105 -12.35 -1.35 -21.83
CA SER A 105 -12.14 -1.63 -20.41
C SER A 105 -11.26 -0.58 -19.73
N PHE A 106 -10.36 0.08 -20.46
CA PHE A 106 -9.50 1.11 -19.89
C PHE A 106 -10.22 2.46 -19.84
N LYS A 107 -10.73 2.79 -18.65
CA LYS A 107 -11.38 4.07 -18.34
C LYS A 107 -10.62 4.76 -17.21
N PRO A 108 -9.69 5.68 -17.51
CA PRO A 108 -8.89 6.29 -16.47
C PRO A 108 -9.78 7.17 -15.57
N PRO A 109 -9.77 6.97 -14.24
CA PRO A 109 -10.45 7.88 -13.34
C PRO A 109 -9.74 9.24 -13.33
N PRO A 110 -10.45 10.35 -13.06
CA PRO A 110 -9.80 11.65 -13.01
C PRO A 110 -8.87 11.72 -11.81
N PRO A 111 -7.74 12.44 -11.94
CA PRO A 111 -6.81 12.60 -10.83
C PRO A 111 -7.37 13.51 -9.74
N ILE A 112 -6.73 13.45 -8.56
CA ILE A 112 -7.08 14.29 -7.42
C ILE A 112 -6.63 15.73 -7.67
N SER A 113 -7.51 16.70 -7.40
CA SER A 113 -7.19 18.11 -7.55
C SER A 113 -6.03 18.57 -6.65
N ASP A 114 -5.24 19.52 -7.13
CA ASP A 114 -4.15 20.16 -6.41
C ASP A 114 -4.64 20.84 -5.14
N ALA A 115 -5.82 21.48 -5.19
CA ALA A 115 -6.47 22.08 -4.03
C ALA A 115 -6.79 21.06 -2.93
N GLN A 116 -7.29 19.88 -3.29
CA GLN A 116 -7.55 18.80 -2.34
C GLN A 116 -6.24 18.26 -1.74
N ARG A 117 -5.20 18.07 -2.58
CA ARG A 117 -3.87 17.64 -2.13
C ARG A 117 -3.25 18.64 -1.15
N ASP A 118 -3.41 19.94 -1.41
CA ASP A 118 -2.96 21.01 -0.52
C ASP A 118 -3.71 21.00 0.82
N GLU A 119 -5.02 20.78 0.82
CA GLU A 119 -5.78 20.67 2.06
C GLU A 119 -5.35 19.45 2.89
N MET A 120 -5.19 18.29 2.25
CA MET A 120 -4.72 17.07 2.93
C MET A 120 -3.36 17.31 3.61
N TYR A 121 -2.43 17.94 2.89
CA TYR A 121 -1.11 18.28 3.44
C TYR A 121 -1.21 19.31 4.56
N ALA A 122 -2.04 20.36 4.41
CA ALA A 122 -2.23 21.36 5.44
C ALA A 122 -2.78 20.75 6.75
N LEU A 123 -3.80 19.89 6.65
CA LEU A 123 -4.38 19.20 7.81
C LEU A 123 -3.38 18.28 8.50
N TYR A 124 -2.56 17.57 7.73
CA TYR A 124 -1.50 16.73 8.29
C TYR A 124 -0.48 17.57 9.06
N MET A 125 -0.07 18.71 8.49
CA MET A 125 0.91 19.60 9.12
C MET A 125 0.38 20.35 10.35
N THR A 126 -0.94 20.57 10.47
CA THR A 126 -1.50 21.18 11.69
C THR A 126 -1.45 20.24 12.87
N ASP A 127 -1.92 18.99 12.70
CA ASP A 127 -2.01 18.00 13.79
C ASP A 127 -1.79 16.57 13.25
N PRO A 128 -0.54 16.07 13.21
CA PRO A 128 -0.24 14.74 12.68
C PRO A 128 -0.89 13.58 13.44
N GLU A 129 -1.12 13.74 14.75
CA GLU A 129 -1.73 12.71 15.59
C GLU A 129 -3.23 12.55 15.32
N LYS A 130 -3.93 13.68 15.13
CA LYS A 130 -5.37 13.71 14.84
C LYS A 130 -5.66 13.44 13.37
N ASN A 131 -4.89 14.07 12.48
CA ASN A 131 -5.01 13.94 11.04
C ASN A 131 -3.98 12.96 10.48
N ASN A 132 -3.89 11.78 11.10
CA ASN A 132 -3.04 10.70 10.61
C ASN A 132 -3.48 10.25 9.19
N ILE A 133 -2.57 9.62 8.43
CA ILE A 133 -2.77 9.09 7.08
C ILE A 133 -4.08 8.30 6.97
N ARG A 134 -4.38 7.43 7.94
CA ARG A 134 -5.63 6.66 7.96
C ARG A 134 -6.87 7.55 8.13
N ALA A 135 -6.81 8.57 9.00
CA ALA A 135 -7.92 9.49 9.20
C ALA A 135 -8.17 10.36 7.96
N LEU A 136 -7.10 10.81 7.29
CA LEU A 136 -7.17 11.52 6.02
C LEU A 136 -7.74 10.63 4.91
N SER A 137 -7.30 9.39 4.82
CA SER A 137 -7.82 8.39 3.87
C SER A 137 -9.33 8.21 4.01
N THR A 138 -9.82 8.00 5.24
CA THR A 138 -11.26 7.87 5.50
C THR A 138 -12.02 9.16 5.21
N ARG A 139 -11.46 10.34 5.53
CA ARG A 139 -12.14 11.62 5.34
C ARG A 139 -12.26 12.04 3.86
N PHE A 140 -11.23 11.74 3.07
CA PHE A 140 -11.16 12.15 1.67
C PHE A 140 -11.54 11.03 0.68
N HIS A 141 -11.85 9.83 1.17
CA HIS A 141 -12.13 8.64 0.36
C HIS A 141 -11.00 8.34 -0.63
N VAL A 142 -9.76 8.44 -0.15
CA VAL A 142 -8.54 8.17 -0.92
C VAL A 142 -7.78 7.05 -0.23
N SER A 143 -7.15 6.15 -0.97
CA SER A 143 -6.35 5.09 -0.35
C SER A 143 -5.21 5.60 0.52
N ILE A 144 -4.82 4.76 1.48
CA ILE A 144 -3.74 5.07 2.42
C ILE A 144 -2.43 5.30 1.67
N ASN A 145 -2.16 4.46 0.67
CA ASN A 145 -0.98 4.54 -0.18
C ASN A 145 -0.92 5.84 -0.98
N ARG A 146 -2.06 6.28 -1.53
CA ARG A 146 -2.14 7.52 -2.29
C ARG A 146 -2.04 8.75 -1.40
N VAL A 147 -2.64 8.73 -0.19
CA VAL A 147 -2.46 9.79 0.81
C VAL A 147 -0.99 9.94 1.20
N ASP A 148 -0.31 8.85 1.50
CA ASP A 148 1.12 8.84 1.84
C ASP A 148 1.98 9.42 0.69
N ALA A 149 1.71 9.02 -0.55
CA ALA A 149 2.38 9.58 -1.73
C ALA A 149 2.13 11.10 -1.89
N ILE A 150 0.88 11.56 -1.71
CA ILE A 150 0.52 12.98 -1.76
C ILE A 150 1.32 13.78 -0.73
N LEU A 151 1.37 13.30 0.52
CA LEU A 151 2.09 13.98 1.59
C LEU A 151 3.59 14.11 1.27
N ARG A 152 4.20 13.06 0.70
CA ARG A 152 5.61 13.08 0.27
C ARG A 152 5.86 14.08 -0.85
N LEU A 153 5.08 14.00 -1.93
CA LEU A 153 5.25 14.86 -3.09
C LEU A 153 5.01 16.33 -2.76
N LYS A 154 4.04 16.63 -1.88
CA LYS A 154 3.80 18.00 -1.39
C LYS A 154 4.91 18.51 -0.47
N GLY A 155 5.50 17.64 0.36
CA GLY A 155 6.70 17.97 1.12
C GLY A 155 7.86 18.38 0.22
N MET A 156 8.16 17.55 -0.78
CA MET A 156 9.19 17.82 -1.78
C MET A 156 8.91 19.09 -2.58
N GLN A 157 7.66 19.32 -2.99
CA GLN A 157 7.27 20.56 -3.67
C GLN A 157 7.60 21.80 -2.82
N ARG A 158 7.33 21.78 -1.50
CA ARG A 158 7.63 22.91 -0.61
C ARG A 158 9.13 23.13 -0.40
N GLU A 159 9.91 22.07 -0.39
CA GLU A 159 11.38 22.18 -0.33
C GLU A 159 11.94 22.74 -1.63
N TRP A 160 11.46 22.25 -2.77
CA TRP A 160 11.84 22.74 -4.09
C TRP A 160 11.46 24.21 -4.30
N ALA A 161 10.31 24.63 -3.76
CA ALA A 161 9.83 26.02 -3.80
C ALA A 161 10.81 27.03 -3.18
N LYS A 162 11.69 26.60 -2.27
CA LYS A 162 12.63 27.49 -1.59
C LYS A 162 13.75 28.01 -2.51
N GLY A 163 14.06 27.28 -3.58
CA GLY A 163 15.16 27.60 -4.49
C GLY A 163 14.77 27.70 -5.97
N ASN A 164 13.63 27.13 -6.36
CA ASN A 164 13.25 26.97 -7.77
C ASN A 164 11.81 27.43 -8.04
N ALA A 165 11.55 27.92 -9.26
CA ALA A 165 10.21 28.29 -9.71
C ALA A 165 9.38 27.03 -10.04
N ILE A 166 8.17 26.93 -9.46
CA ILE A 166 7.26 25.80 -9.69
C ILE A 166 6.30 26.14 -10.85
N GLN A 167 6.09 25.17 -11.74
CA GLN A 167 5.21 25.30 -12.91
C GLN A 167 3.71 25.15 -12.55
N THR A 168 3.16 26.09 -11.80
CA THR A 168 1.74 26.07 -11.39
C THR A 168 0.77 26.22 -12.56
N GLY A 169 1.17 26.95 -13.62
CA GLY A 169 0.38 27.10 -14.84
C GLY A 169 0.17 25.77 -15.58
N PHE A 170 1.20 24.92 -15.61
CA PHE A 170 1.12 23.59 -16.20
C PHE A 170 0.13 22.70 -15.44
N VAL A 171 0.21 22.71 -14.10
CA VAL A 171 -0.74 21.96 -13.24
C VAL A 171 -2.19 22.36 -13.54
N ARG A 172 -2.48 23.67 -13.57
CA ARG A 172 -3.84 24.17 -13.89
C ARG A 172 -4.32 23.76 -15.28
N GLY A 173 -3.43 23.76 -16.26
CA GLY A 173 -3.74 23.30 -17.63
C GLY A 173 -4.06 21.81 -17.67
N MET A 174 -3.27 20.99 -16.99
CA MET A 174 -3.47 19.55 -16.91
C MET A 174 -4.75 19.18 -16.17
N GLU A 175 -5.09 19.85 -15.09
CA GLU A 175 -6.35 19.64 -14.38
C GLU A 175 -7.57 19.93 -15.25
N ARG A 176 -7.48 20.98 -16.07
CA ARG A 176 -8.51 21.31 -17.05
C ARG A 176 -8.63 20.22 -18.12
N LEU A 177 -7.50 19.75 -18.68
CA LEU A 177 -7.48 18.71 -19.72
C LEU A 177 -8.02 17.36 -19.23
N LEU A 178 -7.68 16.99 -17.99
CA LEU A 178 -8.09 15.72 -17.38
C LEU A 178 -9.47 15.80 -16.71
N ALA A 179 -10.20 16.91 -16.87
CA ALA A 179 -11.53 17.13 -16.31
C ALA A 179 -11.60 16.87 -14.80
N VAL A 180 -10.60 17.34 -14.06
CA VAL A 180 -10.49 17.10 -12.62
C VAL A 180 -11.65 17.75 -11.87
N PRO A 181 -12.34 17.02 -10.97
CA PRO A 181 -13.42 17.60 -10.19
C PRO A 181 -12.90 18.71 -9.28
N LYS A 182 -13.60 19.85 -9.28
CA LYS A 182 -13.22 20.99 -8.44
C LYS A 182 -13.52 20.65 -6.99
N TYR A 183 -12.49 20.67 -6.17
CA TYR A 183 -12.63 20.41 -4.75
C TYR A 183 -13.21 21.62 -4.02
N SER A 184 -14.34 21.41 -3.34
CA SER A 184 -14.96 22.38 -2.44
C SER A 184 -14.83 21.88 -1.00
N LYS A 185 -14.40 22.75 -0.09
CA LYS A 185 -14.21 22.40 1.33
C LYS A 185 -15.53 22.12 2.07
N LYS A 186 -16.69 22.39 1.44
CA LYS A 186 -18.02 22.32 2.05
C LYS A 186 -18.71 20.96 1.92
N THR A 187 -18.17 20.01 1.15
CA THR A 187 -18.86 18.75 0.79
C THR A 187 -18.84 17.68 1.90
N SER A 188 -19.07 18.08 3.15
CA SER A 188 -19.23 17.12 4.25
C SER A 188 -20.69 16.75 4.54
N LEU A 189 -21.69 17.40 3.92
CA LEU A 189 -23.10 17.13 4.23
C LEU A 189 -24.05 17.45 3.04
N GLY A 190 -24.27 16.47 2.15
CA GLY A 190 -25.57 16.24 1.52
C GLY A 190 -26.04 17.13 0.37
N ASP A 191 -25.18 17.43 -0.62
CA ASP A 191 -25.66 17.99 -1.91
C ASP A 191 -25.91 16.85 -2.93
N GLU A 192 -27.07 16.90 -3.61
CA GLU A 192 -27.65 15.85 -4.48
C GLU A 192 -26.87 15.59 -5.80
N ASP A 193 -25.84 16.39 -6.11
CA ASP A 193 -25.01 16.26 -7.33
C ASP A 193 -23.87 15.22 -7.19
N ASP A 194 -23.77 14.51 -6.06
CA ASP A 194 -22.62 13.66 -5.71
C ASP A 194 -22.67 12.25 -6.33
N TRP A 195 -23.78 11.80 -6.95
CA TRP A 195 -23.92 10.40 -7.42
C TRP A 195 -22.90 10.00 -8.50
N ALA A 196 -22.66 10.88 -9.48
CA ALA A 196 -21.69 10.63 -10.55
C ALA A 196 -20.25 10.75 -10.05
N LEU A 197 -20.03 11.53 -8.98
CA LEU A 197 -18.75 11.64 -8.31
C LEU A 197 -18.49 10.41 -7.42
N GLU A 198 -19.52 9.86 -6.82
CA GLU A 198 -19.52 8.63 -6.02
C GLU A 198 -19.15 7.43 -6.89
N GLU A 199 -19.74 7.28 -8.08
CA GLU A 199 -19.41 6.20 -9.03
C GLU A 199 -17.93 6.26 -9.45
N LEU A 200 -17.44 7.47 -9.73
CA LEU A 200 -16.04 7.72 -10.09
C LEU A 200 -15.07 7.50 -8.91
N ARG A 201 -15.52 7.81 -7.69
CA ARG A 201 -14.79 7.54 -6.43
C ARG A 201 -14.77 6.04 -6.13
N THR A 202 -15.83 5.32 -6.47
CA THR A 202 -15.96 3.87 -6.25
C THR A 202 -14.95 3.12 -7.12
N ASP A 203 -14.82 3.48 -8.39
CA ASP A 203 -13.81 2.92 -9.31
C ASP A 203 -12.37 3.17 -8.84
N VAL A 204 -12.09 4.40 -8.36
CA VAL A 204 -10.80 4.75 -7.74
C VAL A 204 -10.51 3.91 -6.50
N HIS A 205 -11.52 3.67 -5.66
CA HIS A 205 -11.36 2.92 -4.43
C HIS A 205 -11.11 1.44 -4.72
N GLU A 206 -11.81 0.85 -5.69
CA GLU A 206 -11.61 -0.53 -6.11
C GLU A 206 -10.21 -0.75 -6.69
N ALA A 207 -9.74 0.14 -7.57
CA ALA A 207 -8.39 0.07 -8.12
C ALA A 207 -7.31 0.13 -7.03
N ASP A 208 -7.48 1.02 -6.05
CA ASP A 208 -6.54 1.15 -4.94
C ASP A 208 -6.58 -0.04 -3.97
N LEU A 209 -7.77 -0.62 -3.72
CA LEU A 209 -7.93 -1.83 -2.90
C LEU A 209 -7.24 -3.04 -3.55
N LEU A 210 -7.30 -3.14 -4.88
CA LEU A 210 -6.63 -4.18 -5.64
C LEU A 210 -5.10 -4.06 -5.49
N GLU A 211 -4.53 -2.86 -5.63
CA GLU A 211 -3.11 -2.59 -5.39
C GLU A 211 -2.67 -2.96 -3.96
N GLU A 212 -3.46 -2.62 -2.94
CA GLU A 212 -3.17 -3.00 -1.54
C GLU A 212 -3.22 -4.53 -1.33
N SER A 213 -4.13 -5.22 -2.03
CA SER A 213 -4.32 -6.67 -1.90
C SER A 213 -3.19 -7.48 -2.51
N GLU A 214 -2.58 -6.98 -3.60
CA GLU A 214 -1.54 -7.69 -4.32
C GLU A 214 -0.19 -7.68 -3.58
N HIS A 215 0.02 -6.79 -2.61
CA HIS A 215 1.25 -6.70 -1.78
C HIS A 215 2.56 -6.68 -2.59
N ASN A 216 2.47 -6.40 -3.89
CA ASN A 216 3.54 -6.64 -4.85
C ASN A 216 4.32 -5.35 -5.08
N ASP A 217 5.06 -4.89 -4.07
CA ASP A 217 5.78 -3.61 -4.19
C ASP A 217 7.28 -3.64 -3.82
N PRO A 218 8.08 -4.50 -4.47
CA PRO A 218 9.53 -4.45 -4.38
C PRO A 218 10.12 -3.19 -5.05
N ALA A 219 9.41 -2.57 -6.00
CA ALA A 219 9.86 -1.36 -6.69
C ALA A 219 9.69 -0.12 -5.80
N ARG A 220 8.56 0.07 -5.12
CA ARG A 220 8.38 1.16 -4.14
C ARG A 220 9.32 1.02 -2.97
N ILE A 221 9.61 -0.18 -2.47
CA ILE A 221 10.61 -0.36 -1.40
C ILE A 221 11.99 0.18 -1.85
N ARG A 222 12.36 -0.05 -3.13
CA ARG A 222 13.59 0.51 -3.72
C ARG A 222 13.52 2.03 -3.88
N TYR A 223 12.44 2.59 -4.43
CA TYR A 223 12.29 4.04 -4.58
C TYR A 223 12.18 4.79 -3.25
N GLN A 224 11.60 4.16 -2.23
CA GLN A 224 11.46 4.72 -0.88
C GLN A 224 12.79 4.78 -0.12
N ARG A 225 13.75 3.89 -0.44
CA ARG A 225 15.16 4.03 -0.02
C ARG A 225 15.87 5.16 -0.77
N MET A 226 15.69 5.24 -2.09
CA MET A 226 16.38 6.22 -2.95
C MET A 226 15.97 7.68 -2.70
N TYR A 227 14.70 7.97 -2.39
CA TYR A 227 14.20 9.35 -2.31
C TYR A 227 14.35 10.03 -0.94
N TRP A 228 14.69 9.28 0.11
CA TRP A 228 14.92 9.81 1.48
C TRP A 228 16.36 9.66 1.97
N GLU A 229 17.22 9.04 1.18
CA GLU A 229 18.63 9.40 1.16
C GLU A 229 18.77 10.58 0.19
N SER A 230 18.45 11.80 0.64
CA SER A 230 19.27 12.90 0.16
C SER A 230 20.67 12.57 0.67
N LEU A 231 21.45 11.84 -0.13
CA LEU A 231 22.86 11.58 0.12
C LEU A 231 23.45 12.96 0.39
N PRO A 232 23.83 13.29 1.63
CA PRO A 232 24.68 14.44 1.80
C PRO A 232 25.92 14.06 1.01
N GLU A 233 26.34 14.87 0.04
CA GLU A 233 27.65 14.71 -0.59
C GLU A 233 28.78 14.64 0.48
N PHE A 234 28.46 15.00 1.74
CA PHE A 234 29.27 14.99 2.94
C PHE A 234 28.93 13.89 3.98
N GLY A 235 28.46 12.69 3.57
CA GLY A 235 28.55 11.48 4.40
C GLY A 235 27.81 11.46 5.75
N GLY A 236 26.67 12.15 5.85
CA GLY A 236 25.78 12.04 7.01
C GLY A 236 24.74 10.93 6.86
N ASP A 237 24.37 10.28 7.96
CA ASP A 237 23.35 9.22 7.99
C ASP A 237 21.96 9.75 7.57
N ALA A 238 21.19 8.90 6.88
CA ALA A 238 19.87 9.21 6.34
C ALA A 238 18.87 9.66 7.42
N ILE A 239 18.29 10.85 7.26
CA ILE A 239 17.30 11.43 8.18
C ILE A 239 15.89 10.98 7.75
N VAL A 240 15.58 9.70 7.90
CA VAL A 240 14.17 9.33 8.06
C VAL A 240 13.75 9.86 9.44
N PRO A 241 12.61 10.54 9.60
CA PRO A 241 12.07 10.78 10.94
C PRO A 241 11.91 9.41 11.60
N ALA A 242 12.73 9.09 12.60
CA ALA A 242 12.75 7.77 13.23
C ALA A 242 11.36 7.32 13.73
N SER A 243 10.40 8.24 13.85
CA SER A 243 8.99 7.98 14.10
C SER A 243 8.27 7.22 12.98
N LEU A 244 8.56 7.49 11.70
CA LEU A 244 7.90 6.84 10.55
C LEU A 244 8.42 5.42 10.35
N GLU A 245 9.71 5.19 10.57
CA GLU A 245 10.27 3.85 10.49
C GLU A 245 9.77 2.99 11.66
N ARG A 246 9.75 3.54 12.89
CA ARG A 246 9.18 2.86 14.06
C ARG A 246 7.68 2.60 13.92
N SER A 247 6.91 3.51 13.34
CA SER A 247 5.47 3.30 13.14
C SER A 247 5.23 2.18 12.13
N ARG A 248 6.05 2.10 11.08
CA ARG A 248 5.98 1.04 10.07
C ARG A 248 6.40 -0.32 10.61
N THR A 249 7.53 -0.43 11.31
CA THR A 249 7.95 -1.70 11.93
C THR A 249 6.90 -2.19 12.91
N ARG A 250 6.37 -1.29 13.75
CA ARG A 250 5.28 -1.59 14.68
C ARG A 250 4.01 -2.02 13.97
N ALA A 251 3.64 -1.39 12.85
CA ALA A 251 2.47 -1.78 12.07
C ALA A 251 2.64 -3.18 11.44
N LYS A 252 3.83 -3.50 10.90
CA LYS A 252 4.15 -4.84 10.39
C LYS A 252 4.08 -5.89 11.49
N GLU A 253 4.67 -5.61 12.65
CA GLU A 253 4.58 -6.51 13.81
C GLU A 253 3.15 -6.71 14.30
N LEU A 254 2.35 -5.64 14.35
CA LEU A 254 0.95 -5.75 14.77
C LEU A 254 0.11 -6.52 13.74
N ALA A 255 0.38 -6.35 12.46
CA ALA A 255 -0.29 -7.11 11.39
C ALA A 255 0.08 -8.60 11.45
N SER A 256 1.36 -8.94 11.64
CA SER A 256 1.80 -10.33 11.78
C SER A 256 1.25 -10.97 13.06
N LYS A 257 1.30 -10.24 14.19
CA LYS A 257 0.66 -10.68 15.45
C LYS A 257 -0.84 -10.86 15.29
N ALA A 258 -1.52 -9.96 14.57
CA ALA A 258 -2.95 -10.08 14.29
C ALA A 258 -3.27 -11.28 13.39
N GLY A 259 -2.44 -11.57 12.38
CA GLY A 259 -2.55 -12.79 11.57
C GLY A 259 -2.41 -14.06 12.42
N GLN A 260 -1.32 -14.15 13.19
CA GLN A 260 -1.07 -15.28 14.10
C GLN A 260 -2.17 -15.45 15.16
N LEU A 261 -2.71 -14.35 15.69
CA LEU A 261 -3.82 -14.40 16.64
C LEU A 261 -5.12 -14.84 15.98
N LYS A 262 -5.42 -14.38 14.76
CA LYS A 262 -6.57 -14.85 13.98
C LYS A 262 -6.46 -16.35 13.71
N ASP A 263 -5.31 -16.81 13.25
CA ASP A 263 -5.08 -18.23 12.99
C ASP A 263 -5.28 -19.07 14.26
N ARG A 264 -4.71 -18.65 15.40
CA ARG A 264 -4.84 -19.39 16.67
C ARG A 264 -6.22 -19.31 17.30
N GLN A 265 -6.95 -18.21 17.10
CA GLN A 265 -8.27 -18.00 17.71
C GLN A 265 -9.37 -18.71 16.95
N TYR A 266 -9.24 -18.84 15.62
CA TYR A 266 -10.28 -19.39 14.75
C TYR A 266 -9.97 -20.80 14.22
N LEU A 267 -8.70 -21.20 14.16
CA LEU A 267 -8.31 -22.57 13.80
C LEU A 267 -7.81 -23.34 15.03
N PRO A 268 -8.29 -24.57 15.27
CA PRO A 268 -7.72 -25.41 16.30
C PRO A 268 -6.29 -25.80 15.90
N VAL A 269 -5.32 -25.50 16.76
CA VAL A 269 -3.95 -25.99 16.58
C VAL A 269 -3.95 -27.48 16.89
N ILE A 270 -3.83 -28.31 15.86
CA ILE A 270 -3.61 -29.74 16.01
C ILE A 270 -2.15 -29.92 16.47
N PRO A 271 -1.89 -30.48 17.65
CA PRO A 271 -0.51 -30.72 18.08
C PRO A 271 0.15 -31.74 17.16
N ASP A 272 1.43 -31.51 16.84
CA ASP A 272 2.21 -32.46 16.05
C ASP A 272 2.26 -33.81 16.77
N THR A 273 1.93 -34.86 16.03
CA THR A 273 2.02 -36.25 16.48
C THR A 273 3.11 -36.96 15.70
N TYR A 274 3.47 -38.18 16.11
CA TYR A 274 4.50 -38.95 15.42
C TYR A 274 4.12 -39.28 13.95
N THR A 275 2.83 -39.36 13.64
CA THR A 275 2.30 -39.60 12.28
C THR A 275 1.95 -38.33 11.52
N ILE A 276 1.48 -37.27 12.19
CA ILE A 276 1.03 -36.03 11.56
C ILE A 276 1.92 -34.89 12.04
N LYS A 277 2.76 -34.38 11.13
CA LYS A 277 3.60 -33.20 11.38
C LYS A 277 3.10 -32.05 10.53
N THR A 278 2.95 -30.89 11.17
CA THR A 278 2.64 -29.65 10.45
C THR A 278 3.82 -29.31 9.52
N PRO A 279 3.60 -29.11 8.22
CA PRO A 279 4.66 -28.70 7.32
C PRO A 279 5.23 -27.37 7.79
N LYS A 280 6.57 -27.25 7.84
CA LYS A 280 7.24 -26.01 8.23
C LYS A 280 7.21 -24.96 7.13
N GLU A 281 7.11 -25.41 5.89
CA GLU A 281 7.13 -24.56 4.71
C GLU A 281 5.69 -24.29 4.25
N PRO A 282 5.39 -23.06 3.83
CA PRO A 282 4.04 -22.65 3.44
C PRO A 282 3.57 -23.24 2.11
N ILE A 283 4.50 -23.72 1.28
CA ILE A 283 4.23 -24.30 -0.03
C ILE A 283 4.87 -25.68 -0.07
N HIS A 284 4.07 -26.70 -0.32
CA HIS A 284 4.56 -28.06 -0.51
C HIS A 284 4.36 -28.46 -1.97
N ILE A 285 5.45 -28.82 -2.65
CA ILE A 285 5.42 -29.21 -4.07
C ILE A 285 5.54 -30.73 -4.12
N SER A 286 4.54 -31.39 -4.70
CA SER A 286 4.64 -32.82 -5.02
C SER A 286 4.90 -32.99 -6.50
N SER A 287 6.11 -33.42 -6.86
CA SER A 287 6.49 -33.80 -8.22
C SER A 287 6.40 -35.33 -8.38
N LYS A 288 5.87 -35.78 -9.53
CA LYS A 288 5.86 -37.19 -9.94
C LYS A 288 6.18 -37.26 -11.42
N GLU A 289 7.06 -38.17 -11.81
CA GLU A 289 7.47 -38.34 -13.20
C GLU A 289 6.27 -38.55 -14.12
N GLY A 290 6.20 -37.77 -15.21
CA GLY A 290 5.09 -37.80 -16.18
C GLY A 290 3.82 -37.04 -15.78
N ARG A 291 3.83 -36.27 -14.69
CA ARG A 291 2.73 -35.35 -14.30
C ARG A 291 3.25 -33.96 -13.97
N PRO A 292 2.47 -32.90 -14.22
CA PRO A 292 2.84 -31.55 -13.80
C PRO A 292 2.87 -31.46 -12.26
N ASP A 293 3.75 -30.59 -11.76
CA ASP A 293 3.92 -30.37 -10.33
C ASP A 293 2.64 -29.84 -9.70
N ILE A 294 2.29 -30.40 -8.54
CA ILE A 294 1.13 -29.95 -7.76
C ILE A 294 1.64 -29.16 -6.57
N HIS A 295 1.26 -27.89 -6.50
CA HIS A 295 1.58 -26.98 -5.40
C HIS A 295 0.44 -26.97 -4.39
N PHE A 296 0.72 -27.44 -3.18
CA PHE A 296 -0.17 -27.30 -2.03
C PHE A 296 0.23 -26.03 -1.27
N ILE A 297 -0.64 -25.01 -1.34
CA ILE A 297 -0.48 -23.75 -0.62
C ILE A 297 -1.43 -23.78 0.57
N ASP A 298 -0.91 -23.61 1.79
CA ASP A 298 -1.76 -23.45 2.97
C ASP A 298 -2.44 -22.08 2.91
N VAL A 299 -3.76 -22.09 2.73
CA VAL A 299 -4.59 -20.88 2.65
C VAL A 299 -5.11 -20.43 4.03
N GLY A 300 -4.83 -21.18 5.11
CA GLY A 300 -5.09 -20.77 6.50
C GLY A 300 -6.49 -20.18 6.75
N THR A 301 -6.53 -19.02 7.41
CA THR A 301 -7.78 -18.27 7.68
C THR A 301 -8.23 -17.36 6.53
N LYS A 302 -7.57 -17.39 5.36
CA LYS A 302 -7.83 -16.44 4.25
C LYS A 302 -9.29 -16.43 3.78
N PHE A 303 -9.98 -17.57 3.91
CA PHE A 303 -11.38 -17.73 3.50
C PHE A 303 -12.36 -17.83 4.68
N LEU A 304 -11.90 -17.64 5.91
CA LEU A 304 -12.78 -17.60 7.08
C LEU A 304 -13.37 -16.20 7.26
N ASP A 305 -14.69 -16.09 7.20
CA ASP A 305 -15.39 -14.86 7.58
C ASP A 305 -15.26 -14.66 9.11
N ILE A 306 -14.35 -13.75 9.49
CA ILE A 306 -14.04 -13.40 10.87
C ILE A 306 -15.30 -12.95 11.63
N ALA A 307 -16.23 -12.27 10.97
CA ALA A 307 -17.46 -11.80 11.61
C ALA A 307 -18.40 -12.97 11.94
N SER A 308 -18.45 -13.99 11.07
CA SER A 308 -19.22 -15.21 11.33
C SER A 308 -18.63 -16.03 12.50
N GLU A 309 -17.30 -16.16 12.55
CA GLU A 309 -16.62 -16.95 13.57
C GLU A 309 -16.62 -16.28 14.95
N THR A 310 -16.46 -14.96 15.01
CA THR A 310 -16.64 -14.22 16.28
C THR A 310 -18.07 -14.38 16.84
N LYS A 311 -19.10 -14.33 15.98
CA LYS A 311 -20.49 -14.62 16.38
C LYS A 311 -20.68 -16.07 16.84
N ARG A 312 -19.99 -17.02 16.21
CA ARG A 312 -20.02 -18.43 16.62
C ARG A 312 -19.37 -18.63 18.00
N LEU A 313 -18.17 -18.09 18.23
CA LEU A 313 -17.44 -18.19 19.49
C LEU A 313 -18.20 -17.54 20.66
N THR A 314 -18.78 -16.36 20.44
CA THR A 314 -19.61 -15.68 21.46
C THR A 314 -20.85 -16.50 21.81
N ARG A 315 -21.52 -17.12 20.83
CA ARG A 315 -22.65 -18.03 21.06
C ARG A 315 -22.24 -19.29 21.83
N ILE A 316 -21.09 -19.89 21.51
CA ILE A 316 -20.54 -21.04 22.24
C ILE A 316 -20.26 -20.68 23.70
N ASN A 317 -19.56 -19.56 23.94
CA ASN A 317 -19.25 -19.08 25.29
C ASN A 317 -20.50 -18.77 26.10
N SER A 318 -21.53 -18.20 25.47
CA SER A 318 -22.82 -17.92 26.11
C SER A 318 -23.53 -19.21 26.54
N ARG A 319 -23.54 -20.24 25.68
CA ARG A 319 -24.08 -21.57 25.99
C ARG A 319 -23.29 -22.25 27.11
N ALA A 320 -21.96 -22.14 27.12
CA ALA A 320 -21.11 -22.71 28.18
C ALA A 320 -21.38 -22.06 29.55
N ARG A 321 -21.52 -20.72 29.59
CA ARG A 321 -21.92 -19.98 30.80
C ARG A 321 -23.31 -20.37 31.30
N ALA A 322 -24.27 -20.58 30.40
CA ALA A 322 -25.60 -21.06 30.79
C ALA A 322 -25.54 -22.48 31.40
N ARG A 323 -24.75 -23.38 30.81
CA ARG A 323 -24.57 -24.74 31.33
C ARG A 323 -23.93 -24.77 32.72
N THR A 324 -22.88 -23.98 32.94
CA THR A 324 -22.21 -23.89 34.26
C THR A 324 -23.13 -23.32 35.33
N LYS A 325 -23.93 -22.28 35.01
CA LYS A 325 -24.97 -21.77 35.92
C LYS A 325 -26.03 -22.82 36.26
N ASN A 326 -26.51 -23.56 35.26
CA ASN A 326 -27.50 -24.63 35.47
C ASN A 326 -26.95 -25.77 36.32
N LEU A 327 -25.68 -26.17 36.12
CA LEU A 327 -25.01 -27.18 36.94
C LEU A 327 -24.84 -26.71 38.39
N ALA A 328 -24.41 -25.47 38.61
CA ALA A 328 -24.29 -24.89 39.95
C ALA A 328 -25.65 -24.79 40.65
N GLY A 329 -26.72 -24.46 39.93
CA GLY A 329 -28.09 -24.46 40.45
C GLY A 329 -28.55 -25.86 40.89
N LYS A 330 -28.28 -26.89 40.08
CA LYS A 330 -28.59 -28.28 40.43
C LYS A 330 -27.81 -28.75 41.66
N GLN A 331 -26.53 -28.43 41.75
CA GLN A 331 -25.70 -28.78 42.91
C GLN A 331 -26.23 -28.14 44.21
N LYS A 332 -26.62 -26.86 44.17
CA LYS A 332 -27.24 -26.19 45.32
C LYS A 332 -28.51 -26.90 45.77
N LEU A 333 -29.41 -27.24 44.83
CA LEU A 333 -30.65 -27.97 45.15
C LEU A 333 -30.37 -29.34 45.77
N THR A 334 -29.40 -30.10 45.24
CA THR A 334 -29.03 -31.40 45.81
C THR A 334 -28.44 -31.27 47.22
N THR A 335 -27.62 -30.24 47.48
CA THR A 335 -27.05 -30.00 48.81
C THR A 335 -28.12 -29.59 49.82
N THR A 336 -29.09 -28.74 49.43
CA THR A 336 -30.19 -28.33 50.30
C THR A 336 -31.10 -29.51 50.66
N ILE A 337 -31.38 -30.42 49.72
CA ILE A 337 -32.18 -31.62 49.97
C ILE A 337 -31.48 -32.60 50.94
N LEU A 338 -30.14 -32.70 50.88
CA LEU A 338 -29.37 -33.54 51.79
C LEU A 338 -29.24 -32.96 53.22
N HIS A 339 -29.50 -31.67 53.43
CA HIS A 339 -29.49 -31.03 54.76
C HIS A 339 -30.86 -31.04 55.45
N LEU A 340 -31.93 -31.42 54.73
CA LEU A 340 -33.31 -31.50 55.23
C LEU A 340 -33.75 -32.95 55.51
N ARG A 341 -32.86 -33.92 55.33
CA ARG A 341 -32.99 -35.32 55.79
C ARG A 341 -31.99 -35.54 56.90
#